data_AF-A0A382GFF7-F1
#
_entry.id   AF-A0A382GFF7-F1
#
_cell.length_a   1.000
_cell.length_b   1.000
_cell.length_c   1.000
_cell.angle_alpha   90.00
_cell.angle_beta   90.00
_cell.angle_gamma   90.00
#
_symmetry.space_group_name_H-M   'P 1'
#
loop_
_entity.id
_entity.type
_entity.pdbx_description
1 polymer ?
#
loop_
_entity_poly.entity_id
_entity_poly.type
_entity_poly.pdbx_seq_one_letter_code
_entity_poly.pdbx_strand_id
1 'polypeptide(L)'
;MNPWLMSAVMIVAWSVFGLQMMIKIGAMRKMAPESRMDQIPRRIGMLFKTGIGQEKLVGRSRERMPGIMHALIFWGAMLIGIREFSMMGEGFIPGFQEYLPFLGSESLMGFLFIYVYNIAEIIVLTMILVALYRRFGPQPARLDHNWEGVYVLLFIAGIMLTDLLFDAARFNLIDEWKHSIHQFEHPVYGQERAWAPIASMLALMLVGLGETTNSFFYHFGFWGHIATMLVFVNILINTKQFHEITALPNVFLGSLDYPHARQGIIDLEDEKAWEEGRIGINRL
;
A
#
# COMPACT_ATOMS: atom_id res chain seq x y z
N MET A 1 8.28 7.41 -21.41
CA MET A 1 6.88 7.88 -21.22
C MET A 1 6.83 9.42 -21.37
N ASN A 2 5.64 10.06 -21.39
CA ASN A 2 5.53 11.51 -21.55
C ASN A 2 5.69 12.25 -20.20
N PRO A 3 6.81 12.95 -19.95
CA PRO A 3 7.08 13.58 -18.65
C PRO A 3 6.13 14.74 -18.34
N TRP A 4 5.66 15.47 -19.35
CA TRP A 4 4.70 16.56 -19.17
C TRP A 4 3.34 16.05 -18.71
N LEU A 5 2.88 14.94 -19.29
CA LEU A 5 1.66 14.29 -18.84
C LEU A 5 1.82 13.75 -17.42
N MET A 6 2.97 13.14 -17.11
CA MET A 6 3.26 12.66 -15.75
C MET A 6 3.20 13.81 -14.74
N SER A 7 3.90 14.92 -15.02
CA SER A 7 3.82 16.13 -14.18
C SER A 7 2.39 16.63 -14.00
N ALA A 8 1.62 16.73 -15.08
CA ALA A 8 0.25 17.22 -15.01
C ALA A 8 -0.62 16.35 -14.10
N VAL A 9 -0.60 15.03 -14.28
CA VAL A 9 -1.40 14.09 -13.48
C VAL A 9 -0.95 14.10 -12.01
N MET A 10 0.36 14.10 -11.75
CA MET A 10 0.90 14.16 -10.39
C MET A 10 0.55 15.48 -9.69
N ILE A 11 0.69 16.63 -10.36
CA ILE A 11 0.35 17.92 -9.77
C ILE A 11 -1.13 17.93 -9.36
N VAL A 12 -2.03 17.47 -10.23
CA VAL A 12 -3.46 17.41 -9.91
C VAL A 12 -3.72 16.47 -8.75
N ALA A 13 -3.25 15.22 -8.82
CA ALA A 13 -3.52 14.20 -7.82
C ALA A 13 -2.95 14.56 -6.44
N TRP A 14 -1.71 15.05 -6.38
CA TRP A 14 -1.06 15.43 -5.12
C TRP A 14 -1.59 16.75 -4.55
N SER A 15 -2.06 17.69 -5.39
CA SER A 15 -2.72 18.90 -4.90
C SER A 15 -4.06 18.56 -4.23
N VAL A 16 -4.84 17.68 -4.85
CA VAL A 16 -6.10 17.18 -4.27
C VAL A 16 -5.82 16.43 -2.97
N PHE A 17 -4.83 15.52 -2.96
CA PHE A 17 -4.41 14.80 -1.76
C PHE A 17 -3.99 15.75 -0.63
N GLY A 18 -3.13 16.73 -0.95
CA GLY A 18 -2.62 17.71 -0.01
C GLY A 18 -3.73 18.56 0.60
N LEU A 19 -4.70 19.02 -0.21
CA LEU A 19 -5.86 19.76 0.28
C LEU A 19 -6.68 18.93 1.27
N GLN A 20 -6.98 17.67 0.93
CA GLN A 20 -7.74 16.78 1.80
C GLN A 20 -7.01 16.53 3.12
N MET A 21 -5.70 16.28 3.08
CA MET A 21 -4.88 16.09 4.27
C MET A 21 -4.80 17.35 5.14
N MET A 22 -4.67 18.54 4.53
CA MET A 22 -4.69 19.81 5.27
C MET A 22 -6.00 19.99 6.03
N ILE A 23 -7.15 19.65 5.44
CA ILE A 23 -8.45 19.73 6.11
C ILE A 23 -8.48 18.77 7.32
N LYS A 24 -8.06 17.51 7.14
CA LYS A 24 -8.05 16.51 8.23
C LYS A 24 -7.10 16.90 9.36
N ILE A 25 -5.88 17.33 9.03
CA ILE A 25 -4.88 17.79 10.01
C ILE A 25 -5.37 19.06 10.71
N GLY A 26 -5.99 19.99 9.97
CA GLY A 26 -6.57 21.21 10.54
C GLY A 26 -7.68 20.92 11.55
N ALA A 27 -8.51 19.90 11.30
CA ALA A 27 -9.49 19.44 12.27
C ALA A 27 -8.84 18.84 13.53
N MET A 28 -7.81 18.00 13.36
CA MET A 28 -7.08 17.42 14.49
C MET A 28 -6.37 18.47 15.35
N ARG A 29 -5.79 19.52 14.73
CA ARG A 29 -5.10 20.60 15.45
C ARG A 29 -6.01 21.48 16.31
N LYS A 30 -7.33 21.40 16.13
CA LYS A 30 -8.31 22.08 17.00
C LYS A 30 -8.64 21.30 18.27
N MET A 31 -8.20 20.04 18.37
CA MET A 31 -8.38 19.22 19.58
C MET A 31 -7.38 19.64 20.66
N ALA A 32 -7.63 19.20 21.90
CA ALA A 32 -6.71 19.46 23.01
C ALA A 32 -5.30 18.93 22.69
N PRO A 33 -4.24 19.72 22.94
CA PRO A 33 -2.88 19.31 22.63
C PRO A 33 -2.46 18.17 23.56
N GLU A 34 -1.86 17.13 22.99
CA GLU A 34 -1.34 16.00 23.77
C GLU A 34 0.10 15.69 23.33
N SER A 35 1.00 15.60 24.30
CA SER A 35 2.40 15.24 24.03
C SER A 35 2.52 13.74 23.82
N ARG A 36 2.68 13.33 22.55
CA ARG A 36 2.82 11.91 22.14
C ARG A 36 4.22 11.59 21.57
N MET A 37 5.19 12.49 21.77
CA MET A 37 6.57 12.35 21.28
C MET A 37 7.58 11.97 22.38
N ASP A 38 7.10 11.57 23.55
CA ASP A 38 7.91 11.04 24.64
C ASP A 38 8.36 9.59 24.34
N GLN A 39 9.43 9.11 25.00
CA GLN A 39 9.85 7.70 24.95
C GLN A 39 10.02 7.11 23.53
N ILE A 40 10.64 7.86 22.62
CA ILE A 40 10.84 7.49 21.20
C ILE A 40 11.35 6.05 21.02
N PRO A 41 12.37 5.55 21.76
CA PRO A 41 12.84 4.18 21.59
C PRO A 41 11.76 3.12 21.84
N ARG A 42 10.90 3.34 22.85
CA ARG A 42 9.79 2.43 23.18
C ARG A 42 8.71 2.45 22.09
N ARG A 43 8.43 3.63 21.52
CA ARG A 43 7.49 3.80 20.39
C ARG A 43 8.00 3.15 19.12
N ILE A 44 9.28 3.29 18.80
CA ILE A 44 9.92 2.60 17.68
C ILE A 44 9.81 1.07 17.87
N GLY A 45 10.09 0.57 19.09
CA GLY A 45 9.89 -0.84 19.41
C GLY A 45 8.43 -1.30 19.19
N MET A 46 7.46 -0.48 19.59
CA MET A 46 6.03 -0.74 19.33
C MET A 46 5.68 -0.71 17.84
N LEU A 47 6.24 0.23 17.08
CA LEU A 47 6.06 0.34 15.63
C LEU A 47 6.57 -0.92 14.92
N PHE A 48 7.77 -1.38 15.24
CA PHE A 48 8.31 -2.61 14.64
C PHE A 48 7.55 -3.84 15.08
N LYS A 49 7.19 -3.96 16.36
CA LYS A 49 6.52 -5.17 16.88
C LYS A 49 5.05 -5.27 16.43
N THR A 50 4.30 -4.18 16.58
CA THR A 50 2.85 -4.14 16.31
C THR A 50 2.53 -3.65 14.91
N GLY A 51 3.21 -2.60 14.43
CA GLY A 51 2.95 -2.00 13.12
C GLY A 51 3.50 -2.86 11.99
N ILE A 52 4.82 -3.07 11.96
CA ILE A 52 5.47 -3.88 10.91
C ILE A 52 5.27 -5.38 11.18
N GLY A 53 5.47 -5.83 12.41
CA GLY A 53 5.38 -7.24 12.80
C GLY A 53 3.96 -7.78 12.91
N GLN A 54 2.93 -6.92 12.84
CA GLN A 54 1.52 -7.32 12.83
C GLN A 54 1.10 -8.25 14.01
N GLU A 55 1.81 -8.18 15.14
CA GLU A 55 1.66 -9.11 16.28
C GLU A 55 0.21 -9.21 16.75
N LYS A 56 -0.50 -8.06 16.85
CA LYS A 56 -1.87 -8.01 17.34
C LYS A 56 -2.87 -8.71 16.42
N LEU A 57 -2.62 -8.69 15.10
CA LEU A 57 -3.49 -9.33 14.12
C LEU A 57 -3.28 -10.85 14.10
N VAL A 58 -2.02 -11.29 14.12
CA VAL A 58 -1.68 -12.72 14.04
C VAL A 58 -1.85 -13.43 15.39
N GLY A 59 -1.63 -12.73 16.50
CA GLY A 59 -1.67 -13.29 17.85
C GLY A 59 -3.07 -13.67 18.36
N ARG A 60 -4.15 -13.21 17.71
CA ARG A 60 -5.52 -13.57 18.09
C ARG A 60 -5.90 -14.93 17.51
N SER A 61 -5.85 -15.98 18.34
CA SER A 61 -6.13 -17.37 17.91
C SER A 61 -7.45 -17.55 17.14
N ARG A 62 -8.51 -16.85 17.56
CA ARG A 62 -9.84 -16.90 16.91
C ARG A 62 -9.89 -16.23 15.53
N GLU A 63 -8.97 -15.31 15.24
CA GLU A 63 -8.95 -14.47 14.03
C GLU A 63 -7.63 -14.58 13.25
N ARG A 64 -6.84 -15.62 13.54
CA ARG A 64 -5.48 -15.77 13.03
C ARG A 64 -5.42 -15.82 11.50
N MET A 65 -6.32 -16.57 10.86
CA MET A 65 -6.37 -16.66 9.39
C MET A 65 -6.71 -15.31 8.72
N PRO A 66 -7.78 -14.60 9.13
CA PRO A 66 -8.03 -13.21 8.70
C PRO A 66 -6.86 -12.26 8.95
N GLY A 67 -6.19 -12.40 10.10
CA GLY A 67 -5.05 -11.58 10.49
C GLY A 67 -3.82 -11.80 9.61
N ILE A 68 -3.49 -13.06 9.30
CA ILE A 68 -2.40 -13.42 8.37
C ILE A 68 -2.70 -12.87 6.97
N MET A 69 -3.93 -13.04 6.49
CA MET A 69 -4.35 -12.50 5.19
C MET A 69 -4.14 -10.98 5.12
N HIS A 70 -4.57 -10.24 6.15
CA HIS A 70 -4.33 -8.79 6.22
C HIS A 70 -2.85 -8.43 6.32
N ALA A 71 -2.06 -9.18 7.10
CA ALA A 71 -0.63 -8.93 7.23
C ALA A 71 0.10 -9.08 5.88
N LEU A 72 -0.25 -10.10 5.10
CA LEU A 72 0.29 -10.30 3.75
C LEU A 72 -0.10 -9.18 2.78
N ILE A 73 -1.35 -8.72 2.82
CA ILE A 73 -1.79 -7.54 2.04
C ILE A 73 -1.01 -6.29 2.47
N PHE A 74 -0.83 -6.09 3.78
CA PHE A 74 -0.10 -4.95 4.32
C PHE A 74 1.38 -4.93 3.89
N TRP A 75 2.10 -6.06 4.02
CA TRP A 75 3.49 -6.14 3.56
C TRP A 75 3.60 -5.98 2.05
N GLY A 76 2.64 -6.50 1.29
CA GLY A 76 2.52 -6.23 -0.14
C GLY A 76 2.36 -4.74 -0.45
N ALA A 77 1.45 -4.05 0.24
CA ALA A 77 1.24 -2.61 0.08
C ALA A 77 2.49 -1.78 0.44
N MET A 78 3.29 -2.21 1.42
CA MET A 78 4.58 -1.58 1.70
C MET A 78 5.55 -1.69 0.52
N LEU A 79 5.61 -2.85 -0.13
CA LEU A 79 6.46 -3.07 -1.31
C LEU A 79 5.92 -2.28 -2.52
N ILE A 80 4.60 -2.23 -2.72
CA ILE A 80 3.95 -1.35 -3.71
C ILE A 80 4.43 0.08 -3.49
N GLY A 81 4.41 0.60 -2.27
CA GLY A 81 4.85 1.97 -2.00
C GLY A 81 6.26 2.29 -2.53
N ILE A 82 7.18 1.33 -2.47
CA ILE A 82 8.53 1.47 -3.06
C ILE A 82 8.46 1.40 -4.60
N ARG A 83 7.72 0.42 -5.14
CA ARG A 83 7.51 0.25 -6.59
C ARG A 83 6.88 1.48 -7.23
N GLU A 84 5.87 2.08 -6.60
CA GLU A 84 5.20 3.30 -7.07
C GLU A 84 6.16 4.46 -7.23
N PHE A 85 7.09 4.61 -6.29
CA PHE A 85 8.10 5.66 -6.38
C PHE A 85 9.00 5.44 -7.60
N SER A 86 9.43 4.20 -7.84
CA SER A 86 10.19 3.84 -9.05
C SER A 86 9.38 4.10 -10.33
N MET A 87 8.11 3.69 -10.36
CA MET A 87 7.26 3.72 -11.55
C MET A 87 6.80 5.13 -11.91
N MET A 88 6.51 5.99 -10.93
CA MET A 88 6.28 7.42 -11.18
C MET A 88 7.56 8.09 -11.71
N GLY A 89 8.72 7.72 -11.16
CA GLY A 89 10.03 8.20 -11.63
C GLY A 89 10.36 7.79 -13.07
N GLU A 90 9.97 6.58 -13.47
CA GLU A 90 10.07 6.06 -14.85
C GLU A 90 9.30 6.94 -15.86
N GLY A 91 8.29 7.68 -15.38
CA GLY A 91 7.59 8.70 -16.15
C GLY A 91 8.47 9.86 -16.63
N PHE A 92 9.58 10.11 -15.93
CA PHE A 92 10.53 11.19 -16.19
C PHE A 92 11.83 10.69 -16.79
N ILE A 93 12.39 9.63 -16.21
CA ILE A 93 13.70 9.10 -16.56
C ILE A 93 13.55 7.59 -16.78
N PRO A 94 13.80 7.06 -18.00
CA PRO A 94 13.81 5.62 -18.21
C PRO A 94 14.86 4.93 -17.34
N GLY A 95 14.48 3.83 -16.68
CA GLY A 95 15.31 3.15 -15.69
C GLY A 95 15.49 3.94 -14.39
N PHE A 96 14.47 4.66 -13.93
CA PHE A 96 14.59 5.52 -12.74
C PHE A 96 15.05 4.74 -11.50
N GLN A 97 14.70 3.45 -11.40
CA GLN A 97 15.12 2.58 -10.30
C GLN A 97 16.66 2.48 -10.17
N GLU A 98 17.42 2.64 -11.26
CA GLU A 98 18.88 2.64 -11.24
C GLU A 98 19.47 3.75 -10.37
N TYR A 99 18.75 4.87 -10.22
CA TYR A 99 19.18 6.02 -9.42
C TYR A 99 18.80 5.88 -7.94
N LEU A 100 18.04 4.84 -7.57
CA LEU A 100 17.64 4.62 -6.19
C LEU A 100 18.77 3.93 -5.40
N PRO A 101 19.12 4.45 -4.20
CA PRO A 101 20.15 3.85 -3.37
C PRO A 101 19.86 2.36 -3.11
N PHE A 102 20.84 1.51 -3.41
CA PHE A 102 20.78 0.06 -3.24
C PHE A 102 19.76 -0.69 -4.11
N LEU A 103 18.97 -0.03 -4.96
CA LEU A 103 17.95 -0.69 -5.78
C LEU A 103 18.28 -0.75 -7.28
N GLY A 104 19.43 -0.20 -7.71
CA GLY A 104 19.95 -0.35 -9.08
C GLY A 104 20.53 -1.74 -9.38
N SER A 105 20.82 -1.99 -10.66
CA SER A 105 21.34 -3.25 -11.20
C SER A 105 22.76 -3.59 -10.75
N GLU A 106 23.55 -2.60 -10.33
CA GLU A 106 24.85 -2.82 -9.71
C GLU A 106 24.76 -3.46 -8.30
N SER A 107 23.56 -3.53 -7.72
CA SER A 107 23.33 -4.12 -6.40
C SER A 107 22.46 -5.37 -6.48
N LEU A 108 22.90 -6.44 -5.79
CA LEU A 108 22.07 -7.63 -5.57
C LEU A 108 20.71 -7.29 -4.92
N MET A 109 20.67 -6.22 -4.10
CA MET A 109 19.44 -5.81 -3.42
C MET A 109 18.37 -5.31 -4.41
N GLY A 110 18.76 -4.69 -5.52
CA GLY A 110 17.83 -4.31 -6.60
C GLY A 110 17.15 -5.52 -7.22
N PHE A 111 17.93 -6.54 -7.57
CA PHE A 111 17.43 -7.82 -8.08
C PHE A 111 16.54 -8.57 -7.07
N LEU A 112 16.97 -8.62 -5.79
CA LEU A 112 16.17 -9.23 -4.71
C LEU A 112 14.84 -8.50 -4.51
N PHE A 113 14.82 -7.17 -4.60
CA PHE A 113 13.60 -6.38 -4.52
C PHE A 113 12.62 -6.77 -5.63
N ILE A 114 13.08 -6.85 -6.89
CA ILE A 114 12.25 -7.26 -8.04
C ILE A 114 11.63 -8.64 -7.78
N TYR A 115 12.44 -9.60 -7.31
CA TYR A 115 11.94 -10.94 -7.00
C TYR A 115 10.94 -10.98 -5.87
N VAL A 116 11.25 -10.34 -4.73
CA VAL A 116 10.35 -10.30 -3.58
C VAL A 116 9.05 -9.59 -3.91
N TYR A 117 9.13 -8.47 -4.64
CA TYR A 117 7.96 -7.74 -5.12
C TYR A 117 7.12 -8.62 -6.05
N ASN A 118 7.71 -9.25 -7.06
CA ASN A 118 6.95 -10.05 -8.04
C ASN A 118 6.25 -11.27 -7.41
N ILE A 119 6.85 -11.87 -6.38
CA ILE A 119 6.17 -12.90 -5.57
C ILE A 119 5.09 -12.30 -4.68
N ALA A 120 5.31 -11.11 -4.12
CA ALA A 120 4.30 -10.41 -3.33
C ALA A 120 3.06 -10.06 -4.15
N GLU A 121 3.19 -9.68 -5.42
CA GLU A 121 2.07 -9.38 -6.32
C GLU A 121 1.08 -10.55 -6.39
N ILE A 122 1.56 -11.77 -6.65
CA ILE A 122 0.68 -12.94 -6.75
C ILE A 122 0.11 -13.36 -5.39
N ILE A 123 0.87 -13.19 -4.30
CA ILE A 123 0.38 -13.43 -2.94
C ILE A 123 -0.76 -12.47 -2.62
N VAL A 124 -0.59 -11.17 -2.89
CA VAL A 124 -1.62 -10.15 -2.62
C VAL A 124 -2.85 -10.39 -3.48
N LEU A 125 -2.71 -10.67 -4.77
CA LEU A 125 -3.83 -11.04 -5.64
C LEU A 125 -4.59 -12.24 -5.09
N THR A 126 -3.87 -13.28 -4.63
CA THR A 126 -4.47 -14.45 -3.99
C THR A 126 -5.22 -14.05 -2.70
N MET A 127 -4.63 -13.21 -1.86
CA MET A 127 -5.27 -12.74 -0.61
C MET A 127 -6.49 -11.87 -0.88
N ILE A 128 -6.52 -11.10 -1.97
CA ILE A 128 -7.69 -10.36 -2.41
C ILE A 128 -8.82 -11.32 -2.80
N LEU A 129 -8.52 -12.36 -3.59
CA LEU A 129 -9.51 -13.39 -3.93
C LEU A 129 -10.06 -14.08 -2.69
N VAL A 130 -9.20 -14.40 -1.71
CA VAL A 130 -9.64 -14.94 -0.41
C VAL A 130 -10.53 -13.94 0.34
N ALA A 131 -10.17 -12.66 0.35
CA ALA A 131 -10.95 -11.61 1.02
C ALA A 131 -12.33 -11.42 0.37
N LEU A 132 -12.40 -11.43 -0.97
CA LEU A 132 -13.65 -11.36 -1.73
C LEU A 132 -14.51 -12.61 -1.52
N TYR A 133 -13.91 -13.81 -1.58
CA TYR A 133 -14.61 -15.06 -1.32
C TYR A 133 -15.23 -15.08 0.08
N ARG A 134 -14.50 -14.63 1.10
CA ARG A 134 -15.03 -14.53 2.47
C ARG A 134 -16.13 -13.47 2.64
N ARG A 135 -16.24 -12.52 1.73
CA ARG A 135 -17.27 -11.48 1.75
C ARG A 135 -18.57 -11.92 1.08
N PHE A 136 -18.48 -12.70 0.00
CA PHE A 136 -19.65 -13.12 -0.79
C PHE A 136 -20.08 -14.58 -0.57
N GLY A 137 -19.17 -15.45 -0.08
CA GLY A 137 -19.47 -16.84 0.20
C GLY A 137 -19.87 -17.05 1.67
N PRO A 138 -18.97 -17.59 2.54
CA PRO A 138 -19.26 -17.82 3.95
C PRO A 138 -19.17 -16.50 4.72
N GLN A 139 -20.20 -15.65 4.60
CA GLN A 139 -20.27 -14.35 5.27
C GLN A 139 -20.25 -14.56 6.80
N PRO A 140 -19.15 -14.22 7.51
CA PRO A 140 -19.16 -14.30 8.96
C PRO A 140 -20.14 -13.26 9.51
N ALA A 141 -20.91 -13.60 10.55
CA ALA A 141 -21.96 -12.72 11.12
C ALA A 141 -21.49 -11.32 11.58
N ARG A 142 -20.18 -11.04 11.57
CA ARG A 142 -19.56 -9.77 11.96
C ARG A 142 -19.10 -8.93 10.76
N LEU A 143 -19.25 -9.44 9.54
CA LEU A 143 -18.74 -8.81 8.33
C LEU A 143 -19.87 -8.01 7.66
N ASP A 144 -19.84 -6.70 7.86
CA ASP A 144 -20.78 -5.80 7.22
C ASP A 144 -20.57 -5.76 5.70
N HIS A 145 -21.68 -5.75 4.97
CA HIS A 145 -21.68 -5.59 3.52
C HIS A 145 -21.47 -4.11 3.16
N ASN A 146 -20.25 -3.62 3.35
CA ASN A 146 -19.86 -2.30 2.91
C ASN A 146 -19.19 -2.39 1.54
N TRP A 147 -19.80 -1.76 0.55
CA TRP A 147 -19.25 -1.59 -0.80
C TRP A 147 -17.87 -0.94 -0.77
N GLU A 148 -17.56 -0.18 0.28
CA GLU A 148 -16.25 0.45 0.41
C GLU A 148 -15.10 -0.55 0.45
N GLY A 149 -15.29 -1.65 1.18
CA GLY A 149 -14.27 -2.70 1.26
C GLY A 149 -14.13 -3.49 -0.04
N VAL A 150 -15.14 -3.48 -0.92
CA VAL A 150 -15.07 -4.17 -2.21
C VAL A 150 -14.28 -3.33 -3.20
N TYR A 151 -14.59 -2.04 -3.35
CA TYR A 151 -13.87 -1.23 -4.34
C TYR A 151 -12.38 -1.14 -3.99
N VAL A 152 -11.99 -1.04 -2.71
CA VAL A 152 -10.58 -1.03 -2.30
C VAL A 152 -9.86 -2.29 -2.75
N LEU A 153 -10.47 -3.46 -2.54
CA LEU A 153 -9.90 -4.73 -3.03
C LEU A 153 -9.75 -4.75 -4.55
N LEU A 154 -10.70 -4.14 -5.28
CA LEU A 154 -10.61 -4.01 -6.74
C LEU A 154 -9.52 -3.04 -7.19
N PHE A 155 -9.29 -1.93 -6.47
CA PHE A 155 -8.17 -1.02 -6.76
C PHE A 155 -6.83 -1.71 -6.56
N ILE A 156 -6.64 -2.39 -5.42
CA ILE A 156 -5.38 -3.12 -5.16
C ILE A 156 -5.18 -4.21 -6.21
N ALA A 157 -6.23 -4.94 -6.59
CA ALA A 157 -6.15 -5.92 -7.67
C ALA A 157 -5.80 -5.25 -9.01
N GLY A 158 -6.39 -4.10 -9.31
CA GLY A 158 -6.09 -3.30 -10.50
C GLY A 158 -4.61 -2.93 -10.57
N ILE A 159 -4.08 -2.35 -9.49
CA ILE A 159 -2.66 -1.98 -9.34
C ILE A 159 -1.76 -3.19 -9.62
N MET A 160 -1.99 -4.33 -8.95
CA MET A 160 -1.17 -5.53 -9.16
C MET A 160 -1.26 -6.08 -10.58
N LEU A 161 -2.46 -6.09 -11.19
CA LEU A 161 -2.63 -6.59 -12.54
C LEU A 161 -1.99 -5.68 -13.58
N THR A 162 -2.08 -4.36 -13.40
CA THR A 162 -1.46 -3.40 -14.33
C THR A 162 0.05 -3.44 -14.27
N ASP A 163 0.66 -3.64 -13.10
CA ASP A 163 2.11 -3.79 -12.96
C ASP A 163 2.61 -5.09 -13.62
N LEU A 164 1.95 -6.23 -13.34
CA LEU A 164 2.26 -7.51 -13.98
C LEU A 164 2.13 -7.44 -15.51
N LEU A 165 1.08 -6.79 -16.02
CA LEU A 165 0.90 -6.58 -17.47
C LEU A 165 2.00 -5.69 -18.05
N PHE A 166 2.38 -4.64 -17.34
CA PHE A 166 3.47 -3.74 -17.73
C PHE A 166 4.79 -4.51 -17.87
N ASP A 167 5.20 -5.26 -16.84
CA ASP A 167 6.47 -6.00 -16.87
C ASP A 167 6.45 -7.14 -17.87
N ALA A 168 5.37 -7.92 -17.95
CA ALA A 168 5.25 -9.02 -18.91
C ALA A 168 5.34 -8.53 -20.35
N ALA A 169 4.63 -7.44 -20.67
CA ALA A 169 4.70 -6.82 -22.00
C ALA A 169 6.07 -6.22 -22.29
N ARG A 170 6.69 -5.55 -21.30
CA ARG A 170 8.03 -4.98 -21.42
C ARG A 170 9.07 -6.04 -21.76
N PHE A 171 9.07 -7.18 -21.05
CA PHE A 171 10.00 -8.28 -21.33
C PHE A 171 9.86 -8.81 -22.76
N ASN A 172 8.63 -9.02 -23.25
CA ASN A 172 8.42 -9.47 -24.61
C ASN A 172 8.88 -8.45 -25.66
N LEU A 173 8.59 -7.15 -25.46
CA LEU A 173 9.04 -6.09 -26.36
C LEU A 173 10.57 -6.03 -26.47
N ILE A 174 11.27 -6.27 -25.37
CA ILE A 174 12.74 -6.32 -25.33
C ILE A 174 13.25 -7.61 -26.01
N ASP A 175 12.75 -8.77 -25.60
CA ASP A 175 13.33 -10.06 -25.97
C ASP A 175 12.97 -10.50 -27.38
N GLU A 176 11.71 -10.35 -27.78
CA GLU A 176 11.19 -10.88 -29.05
C GLU A 176 11.27 -9.84 -30.17
N TRP A 177 10.97 -8.58 -29.84
CA TRP A 177 10.89 -7.48 -30.81
C TRP A 177 12.05 -6.49 -30.73
N LYS A 178 13.01 -6.70 -29.81
CA LYS A 178 14.27 -5.93 -29.69
C LYS A 178 14.06 -4.43 -29.49
N HIS A 179 12.98 -4.03 -28.84
CA HIS A 179 12.75 -2.63 -28.47
C HIS A 179 13.82 -2.17 -27.48
N SER A 180 14.33 -0.95 -27.66
CA SER A 180 15.32 -0.34 -26.76
C SER A 180 14.64 0.24 -25.52
N ILE A 181 14.17 -0.63 -24.64
CA ILE A 181 13.57 -0.28 -23.34
C ILE A 181 14.57 -0.66 -22.25
N HIS A 182 14.63 0.13 -21.18
CA HIS A 182 15.49 -0.16 -20.04
C HIS A 182 15.09 -1.47 -19.34
N GLN A 183 16.11 -2.25 -18.98
CA GLN A 183 16.02 -3.44 -18.13
C GLN A 183 17.27 -3.57 -17.28
N PHE A 184 17.15 -4.27 -16.16
CA PHE A 184 18.32 -4.64 -15.37
C PHE A 184 19.09 -5.77 -16.05
N GLU A 185 20.41 -5.60 -16.15
CA GLU A 185 21.33 -6.62 -16.61
C GLU A 185 22.63 -6.50 -15.84
N HIS A 186 23.12 -7.62 -15.31
CA HIS A 186 24.40 -7.66 -14.60
C HIS A 186 25.17 -8.96 -14.93
N PRO A 187 26.50 -8.92 -15.16
CA PRO A 187 27.27 -10.09 -15.57
C PRO A 187 27.18 -11.29 -14.62
N VAL A 188 26.92 -11.04 -13.33
CA VAL A 188 26.83 -12.08 -12.29
C VAL A 188 25.38 -12.49 -11.99
N TYR A 189 24.43 -11.56 -12.06
CA TYR A 189 23.04 -11.79 -11.61
C TYR A 189 22.09 -12.12 -12.77
N GLY A 190 22.55 -11.93 -14.00
CA GLY A 190 21.76 -12.16 -15.20
C GLY A 190 20.83 -11.00 -15.53
N GLN A 191 19.73 -11.34 -16.21
CA GLN A 191 18.74 -10.37 -16.69
C GLN A 191 17.57 -10.23 -15.71
N GLU A 192 16.96 -9.06 -15.70
CA GLU A 192 15.79 -8.71 -14.88
C GLU A 192 14.68 -9.77 -14.92
N ARG A 193 14.38 -10.28 -16.13
CA ARG A 193 13.34 -11.28 -16.37
C ARG A 193 13.50 -12.53 -15.49
N ALA A 194 14.73 -12.98 -15.24
CA ALA A 194 14.99 -14.15 -14.39
C ALA A 194 14.59 -13.94 -12.92
N TRP A 195 14.50 -12.68 -12.49
CA TRP A 195 14.12 -12.28 -11.14
C TRP A 195 12.64 -11.94 -11.02
N ALA A 196 11.88 -11.87 -12.12
CA ALA A 196 10.44 -11.64 -12.12
C ALA A 196 9.70 -12.86 -12.69
N PRO A 197 9.64 -14.00 -11.97
CA PRO A 197 9.12 -15.25 -12.50
C PRO A 197 7.64 -15.20 -12.88
N ILE A 198 6.80 -14.48 -12.12
CA ILE A 198 5.37 -14.36 -12.38
C ILE A 198 5.12 -13.52 -13.64
N ALA A 199 5.79 -12.37 -13.75
CA ALA A 199 5.70 -11.54 -14.95
C ALA A 199 6.28 -12.26 -16.17
N SER A 200 7.35 -13.04 -16.00
CA SER A 200 7.92 -13.88 -17.05
C SER A 200 6.98 -14.96 -17.55
N MET A 201 6.24 -15.62 -16.65
CA MET A 201 5.20 -16.59 -17.02
C MET A 201 4.06 -15.90 -17.77
N LEU A 202 3.63 -14.72 -17.33
CA LEU A 202 2.62 -13.94 -18.01
C LEU A 202 3.10 -13.49 -19.41
N ALA A 203 4.38 -13.16 -19.56
CA ALA A 203 4.98 -12.80 -20.84
C ALA A 203 4.83 -13.93 -21.87
N LEU A 204 4.99 -15.20 -21.47
CA LEU A 204 4.76 -16.36 -22.35
C LEU A 204 3.30 -16.47 -22.83
N MET A 205 2.34 -15.98 -22.05
CA MET A 205 0.93 -15.95 -22.46
C MET A 205 0.64 -14.79 -23.42
N LEU A 206 1.33 -13.66 -23.25
CA LEU A 206 1.12 -12.45 -24.06
C LEU A 206 1.87 -12.46 -25.39
N VAL A 207 2.97 -13.21 -25.52
CA VAL A 207 3.82 -13.17 -26.73
C VAL A 207 3.06 -13.54 -28.01
N GLY A 208 2.17 -14.54 -27.92
CA GLY A 208 1.35 -15.00 -29.05
C GLY A 208 0.32 -13.98 -29.55
N LEU A 209 0.06 -12.91 -28.79
CA LEU A 209 -0.86 -11.83 -29.17
C LEU A 209 -0.20 -10.78 -30.08
N GLY A 210 1.10 -10.90 -30.34
CA GLY A 210 1.86 -10.04 -31.24
C GLY A 210 2.37 -8.74 -30.63
N GLU A 211 3.24 -8.06 -31.38
CA GLU A 211 3.95 -6.85 -30.94
C GLU A 211 3.00 -5.72 -30.55
N THR A 212 1.99 -5.45 -31.38
CA THR A 212 1.02 -4.37 -31.15
C THR A 212 0.26 -4.54 -29.84
N THR A 213 -0.15 -5.77 -29.52
CA THR A 213 -0.89 -6.06 -28.28
C THR A 213 0.02 -5.92 -27.06
N ASN A 214 1.28 -6.36 -27.15
CA ASN A 214 2.24 -6.15 -26.07
C ASN A 214 2.57 -4.66 -25.90
N SER A 215 2.72 -3.89 -26.99
CA SER A 215 2.88 -2.44 -26.92
C SER A 215 1.68 -1.76 -26.24
N PHE A 216 0.45 -2.20 -26.53
CA PHE A 216 -0.73 -1.73 -25.82
C PHE A 216 -0.64 -2.04 -24.31
N PHE A 217 -0.36 -3.28 -23.92
CA PHE A 217 -0.26 -3.65 -22.50
C PHE A 217 0.89 -2.96 -21.77
N TYR A 218 2.00 -2.67 -22.45
CA TYR A 218 3.08 -1.87 -21.90
C TYR A 218 2.60 -0.44 -21.55
N HIS A 219 1.91 0.24 -22.47
CA HIS A 219 1.40 1.59 -22.21
C HIS A 219 0.20 1.62 -21.25
N PHE A 220 -0.74 0.67 -21.41
CA PHE A 220 -1.92 0.54 -20.56
C PHE A 220 -1.54 0.12 -19.15
N GLY A 221 -0.64 -0.85 -19.00
CA GLY A 221 -0.09 -1.26 -17.71
C GLY A 221 0.55 -0.06 -17.01
N PHE A 222 1.43 0.67 -17.70
CA PHE A 222 2.07 1.84 -17.12
C PHE A 222 1.07 2.93 -16.66
N TRP A 223 0.27 3.47 -17.59
CA TRP A 223 -0.63 4.59 -17.28
C TRP A 223 -1.84 4.17 -16.45
N GLY A 224 -2.36 2.96 -16.69
CA GLY A 224 -3.44 2.37 -15.92
C GLY A 224 -3.03 2.17 -14.47
N HIS A 225 -1.81 1.69 -14.22
CA HIS A 225 -1.26 1.56 -12.88
C HIS A 225 -1.19 2.89 -12.15
N ILE A 226 -0.49 3.87 -12.75
CA ILE A 226 -0.30 5.21 -12.16
C ILE A 226 -1.64 5.89 -11.89
N ALA A 227 -2.57 5.83 -12.86
CA ALA A 227 -3.90 6.41 -12.68
C ALA A 227 -4.68 5.71 -11.57
N THR A 228 -4.66 4.37 -11.53
CA THR A 228 -5.35 3.57 -10.52
C THR A 228 -4.81 3.89 -9.13
N MET A 229 -3.48 3.95 -8.95
CA MET A 229 -2.85 4.28 -7.68
C MET A 229 -3.16 5.72 -7.21
N LEU A 230 -3.02 6.72 -8.09
CA LEU A 230 -3.26 8.11 -7.74
C LEU A 230 -4.74 8.39 -7.41
N VAL A 231 -5.66 7.72 -8.09
CA VAL A 231 -7.08 7.75 -7.75
C VAL A 231 -7.33 7.05 -6.43
N PHE A 232 -6.75 5.86 -6.24
CA PHE A 232 -6.91 5.06 -5.03
C PHE A 232 -6.50 5.83 -3.77
N VAL A 233 -5.29 6.41 -3.74
CA VAL A 233 -4.79 7.14 -2.57
C VAL A 233 -5.65 8.36 -2.20
N ASN A 234 -6.25 9.02 -3.20
CA ASN A 234 -7.14 10.15 -2.97
C ASN A 234 -8.52 9.72 -2.45
N ILE A 235 -9.01 8.57 -2.88
CA ILE A 235 -10.27 8.00 -2.39
C ILE A 235 -10.12 7.56 -0.93
N LEU A 236 -8.98 6.95 -0.56
CA LEU A 236 -8.75 6.39 0.78
C LEU A 236 -9.06 7.38 1.91
N ILE A 237 -8.72 8.67 1.75
CA ILE A 237 -8.85 9.71 2.78
C ILE A 237 -10.28 9.88 3.31
N ASN A 238 -11.28 9.66 2.45
CA ASN A 238 -12.68 9.89 2.79
C ASN A 238 -13.43 8.62 3.20
N THR A 239 -12.71 7.52 3.41
CA THR A 239 -13.32 6.20 3.55
C THR A 239 -12.86 5.55 4.85
N LYS A 240 -13.52 4.45 5.26
CA LYS A 240 -13.07 3.66 6.42
C LYS A 240 -11.67 3.05 6.24
N GLN A 241 -11.16 3.08 5.01
CA GLN A 241 -9.85 2.55 4.63
C GLN A 241 -8.72 3.58 4.79
N PHE A 242 -9.01 4.80 5.27
CA PHE A 242 -7.97 5.80 5.59
C PHE A 242 -6.90 5.29 6.57
N HIS A 243 -7.21 4.22 7.32
CA HIS A 243 -6.25 3.53 8.16
C HIS A 243 -5.02 3.02 7.39
N GLU A 244 -5.09 2.77 6.08
CA GLU A 244 -3.93 2.40 5.28
C GLU A 244 -2.83 3.48 5.30
N ILE A 245 -3.24 4.76 5.30
CA ILE A 245 -2.33 5.91 5.41
C ILE A 245 -1.94 6.16 6.88
N THR A 246 -2.89 6.05 7.81
CA THR A 246 -2.67 6.46 9.20
C THR A 246 -2.21 5.34 10.13
N ALA A 247 -2.20 4.07 9.73
CA ALA A 247 -1.93 2.94 10.65
C ALA A 247 -0.57 3.04 11.33
N LEU A 248 0.51 3.23 10.56
CA LEU A 248 1.86 3.34 11.13
C LEU A 248 2.03 4.60 12.00
N PRO A 249 1.60 5.81 11.56
CA PRO A 249 1.54 6.98 12.43
C PRO A 249 0.75 6.73 13.72
N ASN A 250 -0.41 6.07 13.63
CA ASN A 250 -1.27 5.78 14.77
C ASN A 250 -0.63 4.78 15.75
N VAL A 251 0.14 3.81 15.27
CA VAL A 251 0.89 2.90 16.16
C VAL A 251 2.01 3.65 16.85
N PHE A 252 2.74 4.52 16.15
CA PHE A 252 3.84 5.29 16.73
C PHE A 252 3.36 6.30 17.78
N LEU A 253 2.30 7.06 17.46
CA LEU A 253 1.69 8.07 18.34
C LEU A 253 0.72 7.47 19.36
N GLY A 254 0.44 6.18 19.26
CA GLY A 254 -0.46 5.46 20.16
C GLY A 254 0.01 5.49 21.61
N SER A 255 -0.93 5.27 22.53
CA SER A 255 -0.62 5.18 23.96
C SER A 255 0.30 3.98 24.26
N LEU A 256 1.34 4.21 25.05
CA LEU A 256 2.35 3.20 25.40
C LEU A 256 1.89 2.20 26.47
N ASP A 257 0.99 2.62 27.35
CA ASP A 257 0.56 1.84 28.50
C ASP A 257 -0.82 1.20 28.22
N TYR A 258 -0.79 -0.04 27.75
CA TYR A 258 -1.96 -0.87 27.45
C TYR A 258 -2.02 -2.10 28.40
N PRO A 259 -3.22 -2.53 28.84
CA PRO A 259 -4.51 -1.87 28.65
C PRO A 259 -4.55 -0.57 29.46
N HIS A 260 -5.17 0.47 28.89
CA HIS A 260 -5.49 1.66 29.68
C HIS A 260 -6.27 1.20 30.90
N ALA A 261 -6.04 1.84 32.05
CA ALA A 261 -6.99 1.73 33.14
C ALA A 261 -8.37 1.97 32.53
N ARG A 262 -9.30 1.00 32.70
CA ARG A 262 -10.69 1.23 32.28
C ARG A 262 -11.05 2.59 32.84
N GLN A 263 -11.52 3.50 31.97
CA GLN A 263 -12.22 4.67 32.49
C GLN A 263 -13.26 4.09 33.44
N GLY A 264 -13.20 4.51 34.70
CA GLY A 264 -14.17 4.07 35.70
C GLY A 264 -15.56 4.28 35.10
N ILE A 265 -16.48 3.37 35.37
CA ILE A 265 -17.87 3.57 34.97
C ILE A 265 -18.31 4.85 35.69
N ILE A 266 -18.43 5.94 34.93
CA ILE A 266 -18.90 7.22 35.44
C ILE A 266 -20.42 7.11 35.46
N ASP A 267 -21.02 7.32 36.62
CA ASP A 267 -22.46 7.51 36.72
C ASP A 267 -22.81 8.87 36.11
N LEU A 268 -23.46 8.85 34.95
CA LEU A 268 -23.85 10.07 34.23
C LEU A 268 -24.99 10.81 34.94
N GLU A 269 -25.67 10.16 35.90
CA GLU A 269 -26.75 10.74 36.70
C GLU A 269 -26.22 11.40 38.00
N ASP A 270 -24.93 11.27 38.32
CA ASP A 270 -24.31 11.96 39.47
C ASP A 270 -24.12 13.46 39.18
N GLU A 271 -25.12 14.28 39.55
CA GLU A 271 -25.10 15.75 39.43
C GLU A 271 -23.82 16.38 40.02
N LYS A 272 -23.29 15.85 41.14
CA LYS A 272 -22.07 16.41 41.75
C LYS A 272 -20.85 16.23 40.86
N ALA A 273 -20.81 15.15 40.09
CA ALA A 273 -19.72 14.89 39.17
C ALA A 273 -19.75 15.85 37.96
N TRP A 274 -20.92 16.39 37.59
CA TRP A 274 -21.07 17.47 36.62
C TRP A 274 -20.69 18.83 37.18
N GLU A 275 -21.20 19.18 38.37
CA GLU A 275 -20.93 20.47 39.02
C GLU A 275 -19.45 20.66 39.37
N GLU A 276 -18.78 19.60 39.82
CA GLU A 276 -17.36 19.64 40.16
C GLU A 276 -16.43 19.46 38.95
N GLY A 277 -16.97 19.38 37.73
CA GLY A 277 -16.19 19.21 36.51
C GLY A 277 -15.44 17.87 36.42
N ARG A 278 -15.84 16.87 37.22
CA ARG A 278 -15.29 15.50 37.18
C ARG A 278 -15.73 14.74 35.91
N ILE A 279 -16.74 15.27 35.21
CA ILE A 279 -17.29 14.81 33.94
C ILE A 279 -17.36 16.02 32.98
N GLY A 280 -17.01 15.81 31.70
CA GLY A 280 -17.08 16.85 30.67
C GLY A 280 -15.72 17.39 30.21
N ILE A 281 -15.74 18.36 29.30
CA ILE A 281 -14.58 18.91 28.56
C ILE A 281 -13.50 19.47 29.50
N ASN A 282 -13.88 19.82 30.74
CA ASN A 282 -12.99 20.36 31.77
C ASN A 282 -11.96 19.34 32.30
N ARG A 283 -12.06 18.06 31.94
CA ARG A 283 -11.13 16.99 32.33
C ARG A 283 -10.22 16.50 31.19
N LEU A 284 -10.29 17.14 30.01
CA LEU A 284 -9.39 16.86 28.87
C LEU A 284 -8.09 17.65 29.00
#